data_AF-A0ABD2JQY8-F1
#
_entry.id   AF-A0ABD2JQY8-F1
#
_cell.length_a   1.000
_cell.length_b   1.000
_cell.length_c   1.000
_cell.angle_alpha   90.00
_cell.angle_beta   90.00
_cell.angle_gamma   90.00
#
_symmetry.space_group_name_H-M   'P 1'
#
loop_
_entity.id
_entity.type
_entity.pdbx_description
1 polymer ?
#
loop_
_entity_poly.entity_id
_entity_poly.type
_entity_poly.pdbx_seq_one_letter_code
_entity_poly.pdbx_strand_id
1 'polypeptide(L)'
;MLKSFTSITRQCAETCSNGCEASGYGQDHVSCTECCDHDKCNNNHTLDYYYAVMAQQFTSWTKPVKNEANYNKKNNLKFPY
;
A
#
# COMPACT_ATOMS: atom_id res chain seq x y z
N MET A 1 -4.24 14.04 8.39
CA MET A 1 -2.95 13.35 8.20
C MET A 1 -3.24 11.95 7.67
N LEU A 2 -2.62 11.53 6.57
CA LEU A 2 -2.84 10.19 6.00
C LEU A 2 -2.30 9.12 6.96
N LYS A 3 -3.03 8.01 7.10
CA LYS A 3 -2.65 6.86 7.95
C LYS A 3 -1.96 5.76 7.14
N SER A 4 -1.05 6.16 6.27
CA SER A 4 -0.34 5.26 5.36
C SER A 4 1.08 5.77 5.17
N PHE A 5 1.99 4.83 4.92
CA PHE A 5 3.37 5.11 4.56
C PHE A 5 3.63 4.52 3.18
N THR A 6 4.41 5.23 2.37
CA THR A 6 4.81 4.78 1.04
C THR A 6 6.32 4.93 0.90
N SER A 7 6.97 3.91 0.34
CA SER A 7 8.34 3.96 -0.16
C SER A 7 8.31 3.81 -1.68
N ILE A 8 9.12 4.59 -2.40
CA ILE A 8 9.16 4.57 -3.87
C ILE A 8 10.59 4.36 -4.33
N THR A 9 10.82 3.22 -4.98
CA THR A 9 12.09 2.87 -5.64
C THR A 9 11.94 3.06 -7.14
N ARG A 10 12.98 3.58 -7.79
CA ARG A 10 12.99 3.89 -9.23
C ARG A 10 14.22 3.24 -9.86
N GLN A 11 14.00 2.53 -10.96
CA GLN A 11 15.07 1.89 -11.73
C GLN A 11 14.63 1.69 -13.19
N CYS A 12 15.59 1.58 -14.09
CA CYS A 12 15.34 1.07 -15.43
C CYS A 12 15.19 -0.46 -15.37
N ALA A 13 14.38 -1.02 -16.26
CA ALA A 13 14.18 -2.45 -16.37
C ALA A 13 14.06 -2.87 -17.84
N GLU A 14 14.55 -4.07 -18.19
CA GLU A 14 14.39 -4.64 -19.54
C GLU A 14 12.93 -4.97 -19.84
N THR A 15 12.19 -5.40 -18.82
CA THR A 15 10.75 -5.63 -18.87
C THR A 15 10.08 -4.92 -17.69
N CYS A 16 8.94 -4.28 -17.94
CA CYS A 16 8.17 -3.60 -16.92
C CYS A 16 6.69 -3.88 -17.15
N SER A 17 5.98 -4.31 -16.10
CA SER A 17 4.54 -4.56 -16.14
C SER A 17 3.85 -3.71 -15.09
N ASN A 18 2.87 -2.92 -15.53
CA ASN A 18 2.03 -2.15 -14.63
C ASN A 18 1.15 -3.08 -13.80
N GLY A 19 1.02 -2.79 -12.51
CA GLY A 19 0.16 -3.57 -11.63
C GLY A 19 0.40 -3.29 -10.16
N CYS A 20 -0.54 -3.73 -9.33
CA CYS A 20 -0.42 -3.67 -7.88
C CYS A 20 -0.71 -5.06 -7.31
N GLU A 21 0.13 -5.49 -6.40
CA GLU A 21 -0.01 -6.75 -5.67
C GLU A 21 -0.15 -6.45 -4.18
N ALA A 22 -1.22 -6.98 -3.58
CA ALA A 22 -1.47 -6.88 -2.16
C ALA A 22 -0.95 -8.13 -1.44
N SER A 23 -0.26 -7.93 -0.33
CA SER A 23 0.27 -9.00 0.52
C SER A 23 -0.01 -8.71 1.99
N GLY A 24 -0.29 -9.76 2.76
CA GLY A 24 -0.46 -9.68 4.22
C GLY A 24 -1.87 -10.03 4.72
N TYR A 25 -1.94 -10.60 5.92
CA TYR A 25 -3.19 -10.86 6.64
C TYR A 25 -3.60 -9.57 7.37
N GLY A 26 -4.37 -8.70 6.72
CA GLY A 26 -4.99 -7.56 7.38
C GLY A 26 -4.17 -6.28 7.53
N GLN A 27 -2.87 -6.38 7.28
CA GLN A 27 -2.01 -5.24 6.98
C GLN A 27 -1.66 -5.38 5.51
N ASP A 28 -2.46 -4.71 4.68
CA ASP A 28 -2.32 -4.73 3.24
C ASP A 28 -1.05 -3.95 2.87
N HIS A 29 0.08 -4.66 2.79
CA HIS A 29 1.27 -4.13 2.12
C HIS A 29 1.03 -4.29 0.61
N VAL A 30 0.80 -3.16 -0.06
CA VAL A 30 0.58 -3.13 -1.50
C VAL A 30 1.83 -2.63 -2.20
N SER A 31 2.35 -3.48 -3.09
CA SER A 31 3.45 -3.16 -3.98
C SER A 31 2.88 -2.84 -5.35
N CYS A 32 3.04 -1.59 -5.80
CA CYS A 32 2.65 -1.16 -7.14
C CYS A 32 3.88 -0.89 -8.00
N THR A 33 3.77 -1.24 -9.29
CA THR A 33 4.75 -0.92 -10.32
C THR A 33 4.10 -0.02 -11.35
N GLU A 34 4.75 1.11 -11.63
CA GLU A 34 4.39 2.06 -12.69
C GLU A 34 5.54 2.14 -13.69
N CYS A 35 5.22 1.86 -14.94
CA CYS A 35 6.14 1.79 -16.06
C CYS A 35 6.00 3.03 -16.94
N CYS A 36 7.12 3.47 -17.49
CA CYS A 36 7.17 4.54 -18.45
C CYS A 36 8.33 4.33 -19.43
N ASP A 37 8.27 4.95 -20.60
CA ASP A 37 9.00 4.56 -21.81
C ASP A 37 9.95 5.63 -22.38
N HIS A 38 10.12 6.74 -21.66
CA HIS A 38 10.94 7.87 -22.09
C HIS A 38 11.89 8.34 -20.98
N ASP A 39 12.96 9.05 -21.37
CA ASP A 39 13.99 9.47 -20.43
C ASP A 39 13.43 10.28 -19.26
N LYS A 40 13.79 9.88 -18.04
CA LYS A 40 13.43 10.54 -16.77
C LYS A 40 11.93 10.61 -16.48
N CYS A 41 11.11 9.79 -17.13
CA CYS A 41 9.66 9.72 -16.91
C CYS A 41 9.25 9.40 -15.46
N ASN A 42 10.07 8.64 -14.73
CA ASN A 42 9.82 8.26 -13.33
C ASN A 42 10.37 9.27 -12.31
N ASN A 43 10.82 10.46 -12.71
CA ASN A 43 11.52 11.44 -11.86
C ASN A 43 10.59 12.37 -11.04
N ASN A 44 9.33 11.99 -10.78
CA ASN A 44 8.45 12.81 -9.95
C ASN A 44 8.79 12.63 -8.46
N HIS A 45 9.45 13.63 -7.87
CA HIS A 45 9.86 13.66 -6.46
C HIS A 45 9.06 14.68 -5.62
N THR A 46 7.97 15.21 -6.18
CA THR A 46 7.15 16.21 -5.49
C THR A 46 6.44 15.61 -4.28
N LEU A 47 6.30 16.40 -3.22
CA LEU A 47 5.57 15.95 -2.02
C LEU A 47 4.11 15.58 -2.35
N ASP A 48 3.49 16.30 -3.28
CA ASP A 48 2.12 16.05 -3.74
C ASP A 48 1.97 14.66 -4.39
N TYR A 49 2.98 14.22 -5.14
CA TYR A 49 3.00 12.86 -5.70
C TYR A 49 3.03 11.81 -4.58
N TYR A 50 3.89 11.96 -3.58
CA TYR A 50 3.92 11.04 -2.44
C TYR A 50 2.60 11.06 -1.65
N TYR A 51 1.96 12.23 -1.47
CA TYR A 51 0.64 12.32 -0.85
C TYR A 51 -0.43 11.61 -1.67
N ALA A 52 -0.42 11.76 -3.00
CA ALA A 52 -1.37 11.08 -3.88
C ALA A 52 -1.24 9.56 -3.78
N VAL A 53 -0.01 9.02 -3.79
CA VAL A 53 0.23 7.57 -3.64
C VAL A 53 -0.20 7.10 -2.25
N MET A 54 0.16 7.81 -1.18
CA MET A 54 -0.28 7.47 0.17
C MET A 54 -1.81 7.51 0.31
N ALA A 55 -2.50 8.40 -0.39
CA ALA A 55 -3.95 8.56 -0.34
C ALA A 55 -4.72 7.40 -1.01
N GLN A 56 -4.08 6.64 -1.89
CA GLN A 56 -4.70 5.45 -2.51
C GLN A 56 -4.98 4.32 -1.50
N GLN A 57 -4.49 4.44 -0.26
CA GLN A 57 -4.79 3.61 0.92
C GLN A 57 -5.53 2.31 0.59
N PHE A 58 -4.76 1.27 0.30
CA PHE A 58 -5.30 -0.05 0.15
C PHE A 58 -5.48 -0.64 1.55
N THR A 59 -6.64 -0.44 2.17
CA THR A 59 -7.03 -1.21 3.36
C THR A 59 -8.43 -1.77 3.15
N SER A 60 -8.48 -3.09 2.97
CA SER A 60 -9.73 -3.84 2.94
C SER A 60 -10.26 -4.16 4.34
N TRP A 61 -9.42 -3.96 5.37
CA TRP A 61 -9.66 -4.40 6.74
C TRP A 61 -9.76 -3.24 7.73
N THR A 62 -10.89 -2.53 7.67
CA THR A 62 -11.23 -1.48 8.64
C THR A 62 -12.03 -1.99 9.84
N LYS A 63 -12.50 -3.24 9.78
CA LYS A 63 -13.24 -3.94 10.83
C LYS A 63 -12.79 -5.40 10.88
N PRO A 64 -12.66 -6.00 12.08
CA PRO A 64 -12.37 -7.42 12.19
C PRO A 64 -13.48 -8.25 11.57
N VAL A 65 -13.13 -9.36 10.92
CA VAL A 65 -14.15 -10.31 10.45
C VAL A 65 -14.84 -10.97 11.64
N LYS A 66 -16.08 -11.45 11.45
CA LYS A 66 -16.96 -11.93 12.54
C LYS A 66 -16.28 -12.92 13.50
N ASN A 67 -15.47 -13.83 12.98
CA ASN A 67 -14.76 -14.83 13.80
C ASN A 67 -13.52 -14.26 14.49
N GLU A 68 -12.84 -13.32 13.84
CA GLU A 68 -11.67 -12.63 14.40
C GLU A 68 -12.06 -11.67 15.52
N ALA A 69 -13.20 -10.97 15.40
CA ALA A 69 -13.71 -10.10 16.47
C ALA A 69 -13.91 -10.86 17.79
N ASN A 70 -14.45 -12.08 17.69
CA ASN A 70 -14.63 -12.97 18.84
C ASN A 70 -13.30 -13.50 19.39
N TYR A 71 -12.36 -13.86 18.52
CA TYR A 71 -11.02 -14.27 18.90
C TYR A 71 -10.26 -13.13 19.61
N ASN A 72 -10.31 -11.92 19.07
CA ASN A 72 -9.67 -10.74 19.61
C ASN A 72 -10.22 -10.40 21.00
N LYS A 73 -11.55 -10.44 21.17
CA LYS A 73 -12.20 -10.23 22.47
C LYS A 73 -11.78 -11.29 23.51
N LYS A 74 -11.68 -12.56 23.11
CA LYS A 74 -11.25 -13.66 24.01
C LYS A 74 -9.79 -13.55 24.44
N ASN A 75 -8.92 -13.07 23.56
CA ASN A 75 -7.48 -12.97 23.80
C ASN A 75 -7.03 -11.57 24.23
N ASN A 76 -7.97 -10.66 24.49
CA ASN A 76 -7.71 -9.26 24.85
C ASN A 76 -6.82 -8.53 23.81
N LEU A 77 -6.97 -8.87 22.53
CA LEU A 77 -6.28 -8.25 21.40
C LEU A 77 -7.10 -7.08 20.88
N LYS A 78 -6.44 -5.97 20.55
CA LYS A 78 -7.08 -4.83 19.87
C LYS A 78 -6.84 -4.96 18.37
N PHE A 79 -7.91 -4.84 17.58
CA PHE A 79 -7.79 -4.74 16.14
C PHE A 79 -7.00 -3.46 15.81
N PRO A 80 -5.97 -3.52 14.94
CA PRO A 80 -5.16 -2.35 14.61
C PRO A 80 -6.03 -1.26 13.96
N TYR A 81 -5.82 -0.01 14.37
CA TYR A 81 -6.56 1.20 13.96
C TYR A 81 -5.63 2.32 13.48
#